data_AF-A0A3R6NYY1-F1
#
_entry.id   AF-A0A3R6NYY1-F1
#
_cell.length_a   1.000
_cell.length_b   1.000
_cell.length_c   1.000
_cell.angle_alpha   90.00
_cell.angle_beta   90.00
_cell.angle_gamma   90.00
#
_symmetry.space_group_name_H-M   'P 1'
#
loop_
_entity.id
_entity.type
_entity.pdbx_description
1 polymer ?
#
loop_
_entity_poly.entity_id
_entity_poly.type
_entity_poly.pdbx_seq_one_letter_code
_entity_poly.pdbx_strand_id
1 'polypeptide(L)'
;MNITGMNQGNTEDQDEKNGTGLFTQEQVNAIVSKRLKEQKATLAAELDQREKDINKREMAIRAAELLSEKGLDKSLASVLKYDTEDELKTAIDAISNIQGMKADQDGSGRPERRHIIENRLPEFRESIEPDQFKKAFGLD
;
A
#
# COMPACT_ATOMS: atom_id res chain seq x y z
N MET A 1 16.53 32.09 -17.57
CA MET A 1 17.98 32.05 -17.28
C MET A 1 18.70 31.61 -18.54
N ASN A 2 19.42 32.51 -19.20
CA ASN A 2 20.26 32.19 -20.36
C ASN A 2 21.62 31.69 -19.82
N ILE A 3 21.99 30.46 -20.15
CA ILE A 3 23.33 29.93 -19.92
C ILE A 3 24.09 30.11 -21.23
N THR A 4 24.88 31.18 -21.30
CA THR A 4 25.84 31.44 -22.37
C THR A 4 26.92 30.37 -22.33
N GLY A 5 26.91 29.46 -23.30
CA GLY A 5 27.99 28.49 -23.51
C GLY A 5 29.26 29.21 -23.93
N MET A 6 30.20 29.39 -23.00
CA MET A 6 31.58 29.74 -23.31
C MET A 6 32.30 28.49 -23.83
N ASN A 7 32.35 28.36 -25.15
CA ASN A 7 33.30 27.48 -25.84
C ASN A 7 34.49 28.35 -26.25
N GLN A 8 35.55 28.37 -25.44
CA GLN A 8 36.82 29.01 -25.80
C GLN A 8 37.63 28.03 -26.64
N GLY A 9 38.02 28.46 -27.83
CA GLY A 9 38.73 27.65 -28.80
C GLY A 9 40.26 27.67 -28.68
N ASN A 10 40.82 26.83 -29.56
CA ASN A 10 42.14 26.85 -30.19
C ASN A 10 43.35 26.39 -29.37
N THR A 11 44.06 25.34 -29.82
CA THR A 11 45.30 25.48 -30.62
C THR A 11 45.66 24.14 -31.27
N GLU A 12 45.92 24.15 -32.58
CA GLU A 12 46.71 23.12 -33.27
C GLU A 12 48.16 23.23 -32.77
N ASP A 13 48.81 22.13 -32.42
CA ASP A 13 50.27 22.00 -32.52
C ASP A 13 50.65 20.51 -32.55
N GLN A 14 51.43 20.16 -33.58
CA GLN A 14 52.19 18.91 -33.64
C GLN A 14 53.34 18.99 -32.63
N ASP A 15 53.61 17.93 -31.86
CA ASP A 15 54.96 17.36 -31.81
C ASP A 15 55.07 16.09 -30.95
N GLU A 16 55.77 15.14 -31.57
CA GLU A 16 56.69 14.12 -31.08
C GLU A 16 56.51 13.43 -29.72
N LYS A 17 56.34 12.11 -29.86
CA LYS A 17 57.02 11.04 -29.11
C LYS A 17 58.20 11.53 -28.24
N ASN A 18 58.04 11.48 -26.91
CA ASN A 18 58.95 10.82 -25.95
C ASN A 18 58.46 11.10 -24.52
N GLY A 19 58.34 10.04 -23.73
CA GLY A 19 57.70 10.08 -22.42
C GLY A 19 58.46 10.90 -21.39
N THR A 20 57.71 11.66 -20.58
CA THR A 20 57.70 11.71 -19.10
C THR A 20 57.05 13.02 -18.65
N GLY A 21 55.76 13.01 -18.28
CA GLY A 21 55.20 14.01 -17.35
C GLY A 21 53.98 14.83 -17.77
N LEU A 22 53.52 14.82 -19.02
CA LEU A 22 52.32 15.58 -19.41
C LEU A 22 51.28 14.68 -20.10
N PHE A 23 50.02 14.80 -19.67
CA PHE A 23 48.89 14.09 -20.26
C PHE A 23 48.69 14.51 -21.73
N THR A 24 48.47 13.56 -22.63
CA THR A 24 48.10 13.89 -24.02
C THR A 24 46.69 14.45 -24.09
N GLN A 25 46.37 15.25 -25.11
CA GLN A 25 45.03 15.83 -25.26
C GLN A 25 43.94 14.74 -25.35
N GLU A 26 44.25 13.61 -25.98
CA GLU A 26 43.38 12.43 -26.04
C GLU A 26 43.13 11.82 -24.65
N GLN A 27 44.17 11.74 -23.82
CA GLN A 27 44.05 11.29 -22.43
C GLN A 27 43.21 12.27 -21.61
N VAL A 28 43.40 13.58 -21.79
CA VAL A 28 42.58 14.61 -21.12
C VAL A 28 41.11 14.48 -21.52
N ASN A 29 40.82 14.37 -22.82
CA ASN A 29 39.45 14.21 -23.33
C ASN A 29 38.80 12.92 -22.81
N ALA A 30 39.56 11.82 -22.70
CA ALA A 30 39.09 10.57 -22.12
C ALA A 30 38.77 10.71 -20.62
N ILE A 31 39.62 11.39 -19.85
CA ILE A 31 39.42 11.62 -18.41
C ILE A 31 38.20 12.52 -18.16
N VAL A 32 38.07 13.62 -18.92
CA VAL A 32 36.92 14.53 -18.81
C VAL A 32 35.62 13.82 -19.17
N SER A 33 35.62 13.05 -20.26
CA SER A 33 34.46 12.27 -20.68
C SER A 33 34.07 11.21 -19.63
N LYS A 34 35.06 10.54 -19.03
CA LYS A 34 34.84 9.57 -17.97
C LYS A 34 34.22 10.23 -16.74
N ARG A 35 34.79 11.33 -16.24
CA ARG A 35 34.26 12.07 -15.09
C ARG A 35 32.85 12.60 -15.34
N LEU A 36 32.58 13.14 -16.54
CA LEU A 36 31.24 13.59 -16.92
C LEU A 36 30.24 12.45 -16.93
N LYS A 37 30.61 11.27 -17.44
CA LYS A 37 29.75 10.09 -17.43
C LYS A 37 29.49 9.59 -16.01
N GLU A 38 30.52 9.53 -15.18
CA GLU A 38 30.40 9.14 -13.77
C GLU A 38 29.50 10.11 -12.99
N GLN A 39 29.70 11.42 -13.13
CA GLN A 39 28.84 12.44 -12.50
C GLN A 39 27.39 12.37 -12.98
N LYS A 40 27.16 12.13 -14.26
CA LYS A 40 25.80 11.93 -14.80
C LYS A 40 25.16 10.66 -14.25
N ALA A 41 25.92 9.58 -14.13
CA ALA A 41 25.43 8.31 -13.58
C ALA A 41 25.09 8.44 -12.08
N THR A 42 25.93 9.13 -11.29
CA THR A 42 25.65 9.38 -9.87
C THR A 42 24.43 10.27 -9.70
N LEU A 43 24.30 11.33 -10.52
CA LEU A 43 23.14 12.22 -10.48
C LEU A 43 21.86 11.48 -10.89
N ALA A 44 21.91 10.64 -11.93
CA ALA A 44 20.77 9.83 -12.35
C ALA A 44 20.32 8.86 -11.24
N ALA A 45 21.27 8.19 -10.58
CA ALA A 45 20.96 7.30 -9.46
C ALA A 45 20.35 8.04 -8.26
N GLU A 46 20.83 9.25 -7.96
CA GLU A 46 20.28 10.10 -6.89
C GLU A 46 18.86 10.58 -7.22
N LEU A 47 18.61 10.96 -8.48
CA LEU A 47 17.28 11.34 -8.96
C LEU A 47 16.29 10.17 -8.89
N ASP A 48 16.69 8.97 -9.32
CA ASP A 48 15.86 7.76 -9.24
C ASP A 48 15.50 7.41 -7.78
N GLN A 49 16.44 7.56 -6.85
CA GLN A 49 16.17 7.34 -5.42
C GLN A 49 15.17 8.37 -4.90
N ARG A 50 15.38 9.64 -5.24
CA ARG A 50 14.48 10.73 -4.82
C ARG A 50 13.07 10.57 -5.37
N GLU A 51 12.93 10.13 -6.61
CA GLU A 51 11.63 9.84 -7.22
C GLU A 51 10.90 8.71 -6.49
N LYS A 52 11.60 7.61 -6.19
CA LYS A 52 11.04 6.49 -5.42
C LYS A 52 10.57 6.92 -4.04
N ASP A 53 11.35 7.74 -3.35
CA ASP A 53 11.00 8.21 -2.01
C ASP A 53 9.82 9.19 -2.02
N ILE A 54 9.74 10.06 -3.04
CA ILE A 54 8.58 10.94 -3.24
C ILE A 54 7.33 10.11 -3.52
N ASN A 55 7.39 9.18 -4.48
CA ASN A 55 6.25 8.33 -4.82
C ASN A 55 5.73 7.54 -3.61
N LYS A 56 6.63 7.00 -2.78
CA LYS A 56 6.24 6.32 -1.54
C LYS A 56 5.51 7.26 -0.57
N ARG A 57 6.01 8.49 -0.37
CA ARG A 57 5.35 9.45 0.52
C ARG A 57 3.99 9.90 -0.02
N GLU A 58 3.91 10.23 -1.30
CA GLU A 58 2.65 10.63 -1.91
C GLU A 58 1.61 9.51 -1.82
N MET A 59 2.02 8.27 -2.07
CA MET A 59 1.14 7.11 -1.97
C MET A 59 0.71 6.85 -0.51
N ALA A 60 1.60 7.01 0.47
CA ALA A 60 1.25 6.91 1.89
C ALA A 60 0.25 7.98 2.34
N ILE A 61 0.38 9.21 1.83
CA ILE A 61 -0.57 10.30 2.11
C ILE A 61 -1.94 9.97 1.50
N ARG A 62 -1.98 9.58 0.22
CA ARG A 62 -3.23 9.17 -0.44
C ARG A 62 -3.90 8.00 0.28
N ALA A 63 -3.13 7.02 0.74
CA ALA A 63 -3.64 5.92 1.54
C ALA A 63 -4.27 6.39 2.84
N ALA A 64 -3.59 7.27 3.58
CA ALA A 64 -4.13 7.83 4.81
C ALA A 64 -5.40 8.66 4.59
N GLU A 65 -5.50 9.38 3.47
CA GLU A 65 -6.70 10.13 3.08
C GLU A 65 -7.87 9.19 2.76
N LEU A 66 -7.66 8.19 1.90
CA LEU A 66 -8.70 7.21 1.53
C LEU A 66 -9.18 6.38 2.74
N LEU A 67 -8.25 5.98 3.61
CA LEU A 67 -8.60 5.31 4.87
C LEU A 67 -9.46 6.22 5.76
N SER A 68 -9.06 7.48 5.91
CA SER A 68 -9.80 8.45 6.72
C SER A 68 -11.20 8.74 6.15
N GLU A 69 -11.35 8.79 4.83
CA GLU A 69 -12.64 8.98 4.15
C GLU A 69 -13.61 7.83 4.44
N LYS A 70 -13.08 6.61 4.54
CA LYS A 70 -13.84 5.40 4.89
C LYS A 70 -14.01 5.19 6.41
N GLY A 71 -13.53 6.13 7.23
CA GLY A 71 -13.59 6.04 8.69
C GLY A 71 -12.62 5.03 9.31
N LEU A 72 -11.60 4.61 8.57
CA LEU A 72 -10.54 3.69 9.00
C LEU A 72 -9.35 4.45 9.58
N ASP A 73 -8.60 3.80 10.47
CA ASP A 73 -7.42 4.40 11.09
C ASP A 73 -6.30 4.61 10.06
N LYS A 74 -5.69 5.80 10.10
CA LYS A 74 -4.53 6.20 9.27
C LYS A 74 -3.31 5.33 9.55
N SER A 75 -3.21 4.73 10.74
CA SER A 75 -2.14 3.79 11.07
C SER A 75 -2.10 2.59 10.12
N LEU A 76 -3.25 2.21 9.54
CA LEU A 76 -3.36 1.09 8.60
C LEU A 76 -2.59 1.35 7.30
N ALA A 77 -2.37 2.61 6.90
CA ALA A 77 -1.56 2.94 5.73
C ALA A 77 -0.12 2.39 5.84
N SER A 78 0.41 2.29 7.07
CA SER A 78 1.75 1.74 7.31
C SER A 78 1.81 0.21 7.34
N VAL A 79 0.67 -0.44 7.54
CA VAL A 79 0.55 -1.90 7.70
C VAL A 79 0.11 -2.55 6.39
N LEU A 80 -0.73 -1.86 5.62
CA LEU A 80 -1.26 -2.36 4.36
C LEU A 80 -0.16 -2.40 3.30
N LYS A 81 -0.10 -3.53 2.60
CA LYS A 81 0.71 -3.67 1.40
C LYS A 81 -0.13 -3.22 0.20
N TYR A 82 0.35 -2.20 -0.50
CA TYR A 82 -0.22 -1.73 -1.75
C TYR A 82 0.91 -1.14 -2.59
N ASP A 83 0.99 -1.55 -3.85
CA ASP A 83 1.91 -0.97 -4.82
C ASP A 83 1.15 -0.04 -5.78
N THR A 84 -0.18 -0.14 -5.84
CA THR A 84 -1.06 0.68 -6.69
C THR A 84 -2.27 1.21 -5.93
N GLU A 85 -2.91 2.23 -6.49
CA GLU A 85 -4.13 2.82 -5.90
C GLU A 85 -5.31 1.85 -5.93
N ASP A 86 -5.39 0.97 -6.94
CA ASP A 86 -6.47 -0.02 -7.05
C ASP A 86 -6.32 -1.12 -5.99
N GLU A 87 -5.09 -1.58 -5.73
CA GLU A 87 -4.80 -2.51 -4.63
C GLU A 87 -5.15 -1.90 -3.27
N LEU A 88 -4.83 -0.63 -3.07
CA LEU A 88 -5.21 0.08 -1.86
C LEU A 88 -6.74 0.12 -1.68
N LYS A 89 -7.50 0.47 -2.73
CA LYS A 89 -8.98 0.48 -2.68
C LYS A 89 -9.56 -0.89 -2.35
N THR A 90 -9.08 -1.94 -3.01
CA THR A 90 -9.53 -3.32 -2.72
C THR A 90 -9.21 -3.76 -1.30
N ALA A 91 -8.05 -3.39 -0.77
CA ALA A 91 -7.68 -3.67 0.61
C ALA A 91 -8.59 -2.93 1.60
N ILE A 92 -8.88 -1.66 1.32
CA ILE A 92 -9.80 -0.83 2.11
C ILE A 92 -11.23 -1.40 2.08
N ASP A 93 -11.71 -1.83 0.91
CA ASP A 93 -13.04 -2.41 0.76
C ASP A 93 -13.14 -3.76 1.50
N ALA A 94 -12.10 -4.59 1.45
CA ALA A 94 -12.03 -5.84 2.21
C ALA A 94 -12.10 -5.59 3.72
N ILE A 95 -11.38 -4.59 4.23
CA ILE A 95 -11.43 -4.19 5.64
C ILE A 95 -12.81 -3.65 6.01
N SER A 96 -13.38 -2.79 5.16
CA SER A 96 -14.70 -2.20 5.36
C SER A 96 -15.79 -3.26 5.44
N ASN A 97 -15.73 -4.30 4.60
CA ASN A 97 -16.65 -5.43 4.64
C ASN A 97 -16.56 -6.21 5.98
N ILE A 98 -15.34 -6.43 6.49
CA ILE A 98 -15.14 -7.10 7.78
C ILE A 98 -15.65 -6.23 8.94
N GLN A 99 -15.44 -4.92 8.88
CA GLN A 99 -15.95 -4.00 9.90
C GLN A 99 -17.47 -3.86 9.85
N GLY A 100 -18.06 -3.86 8.65
CA GLY A 100 -19.51 -3.92 8.44
C GLY A 100 -20.13 -5.20 9.02
N MET A 101 -19.44 -6.34 8.93
CA MET A 101 -19.84 -7.58 9.62
C MET A 101 -19.78 -7.48 11.15
N LYS A 102 -19.03 -6.52 11.72
CA LYS A 102 -18.99 -6.27 13.18
C LYS A 102 -20.06 -5.29 13.66
N ALA A 103 -20.69 -4.50 12.78
CA ALA A 103 -21.79 -3.61 13.16
C ALA A 103 -23.04 -4.38 13.66
N ASP A 104 -23.14 -5.67 13.37
CA ASP A 104 -24.23 -6.53 13.85
C ASP A 104 -23.94 -7.24 15.20
N GLN A 105 -22.75 -7.04 15.81
CA GLN A 105 -22.44 -7.66 17.11
C GLN A 105 -22.52 -6.70 18.30
N ASP A 106 -22.46 -5.38 18.09
CA ASP A 106 -22.43 -4.39 19.17
C ASP A 106 -23.65 -3.44 19.13
N GLY A 107 -24.83 -4.00 19.39
CA GLY A 107 -25.78 -3.39 20.33
C GLY A 107 -26.52 -2.09 19.97
N SER A 108 -27.04 -1.88 18.76
CA SER A 108 -28.30 -1.12 18.54
C SER A 108 -28.76 -1.13 17.08
N GLY A 109 -29.24 -2.26 16.59
CA GLY A 109 -29.92 -2.34 15.30
C GLY A 109 -30.85 -3.53 15.35
N ARG A 110 -32.15 -3.32 15.18
CA ARG A 110 -33.15 -4.41 15.23
C ARG A 110 -32.67 -5.58 14.36
N PRO A 111 -32.52 -6.80 14.91
CA PRO A 111 -32.16 -7.94 14.09
C PRO A 111 -33.31 -8.18 13.12
N GLU A 112 -32.99 -8.21 11.83
CA GLU A 112 -33.88 -8.74 10.82
C GLU A 112 -34.34 -10.11 11.31
N ARG A 113 -35.67 -10.28 11.44
CA ARG A 113 -36.28 -11.42 12.11
C ARG A 113 -35.68 -12.69 11.53
N ARG A 114 -34.88 -13.41 12.33
CA ARG A 114 -34.41 -14.76 11.99
C ARG A 114 -35.64 -15.55 11.56
N HIS A 115 -35.72 -15.91 10.28
CA HIS A 115 -36.84 -16.71 9.76
C HIS A 115 -36.86 -18.03 10.53
N ILE A 116 -37.86 -18.18 11.39
CA ILE A 116 -38.10 -19.40 12.14
C ILE A 116 -38.52 -20.46 11.11
N ILE A 117 -37.78 -21.55 11.06
CA ILE A 117 -37.96 -22.70 10.17
C ILE A 117 -39.44 -23.12 10.17
N GLU A 118 -40.04 -23.29 8.98
CA GLU A 118 -41.46 -23.58 8.76
C GLU A 118 -41.94 -24.91 9.40
N ASN A 119 -41.01 -25.78 9.82
CA ASN A 119 -41.28 -27.05 10.50
C ASN A 119 -40.97 -27.00 12.01
N ARG A 120 -41.43 -25.96 12.70
CA ARG A 120 -41.39 -25.90 14.17
C ARG A 120 -42.23 -27.06 14.74
N LEU A 121 -41.67 -27.82 15.69
CA LEU A 121 -42.46 -28.82 16.44
C LEU A 121 -43.71 -28.15 17.05
N PRO A 122 -44.86 -28.82 17.06
CA PRO A 122 -46.06 -28.28 17.68
C PRO A 122 -45.76 -27.89 19.13
N GLU A 123 -46.25 -26.72 19.55
CA GLU A 123 -46.13 -26.30 20.94
C GLU A 123 -46.79 -27.35 21.83
N PHE A 124 -46.01 -27.90 22.75
CA PHE A 124 -46.52 -28.86 23.73
C PHE A 124 -47.57 -28.16 24.58
N ARG A 125 -48.83 -28.54 24.38
CA ARG A 125 -49.93 -28.17 25.27
C ARG A 125 -50.04 -29.26 26.30
N GLU A 126 -49.84 -28.89 27.57
CA GLU A 126 -50.03 -29.79 28.70
C GLU A 126 -51.46 -30.36 28.62
N SER A 127 -51.58 -31.67 28.47
CA SER A 127 -52.88 -32.34 28.45
C SER A 127 -53.49 -32.20 29.84
N ILE A 128 -54.76 -31.80 29.90
CA ILE A 128 -55.53 -31.73 31.16
C ILE A 128 -55.71 -33.14 31.79
N GLU A 129 -55.43 -34.20 31.02
CA GLU A 129 -55.41 -35.56 31.53
C GLU A 129 -54.19 -35.80 32.45
N PRO A 130 -54.40 -36.48 33.60
CA PRO A 130 -53.31 -36.83 34.50
C PRO A 130 -52.28 -37.68 33.77
N ASP A 131 -51.00 -37.34 33.94
CA ASP A 131 -49.88 -38.00 33.29
C ASP A 131 -49.88 -39.49 33.67
N GLN A 132 -50.21 -40.34 32.69
CA GLN A 132 -50.31 -41.79 32.88
C GLN A 132 -49.00 -42.39 33.39
N PHE A 133 -47.85 -41.79 33.04
CA PHE A 133 -46.56 -42.21 33.56
C PHE A 133 -46.41 -41.86 35.04
N LYS A 134 -46.77 -40.63 35.46
CA LYS A 134 -46.73 -40.26 36.88
C LYS A 134 -47.61 -41.17 37.72
N LYS A 135 -48.83 -41.47 37.25
CA LYS A 135 -49.74 -42.41 37.93
C LYS A 135 -49.16 -43.82 38.04
N ALA A 136 -48.52 -44.33 36.99
CA ALA A 136 -47.92 -45.67 36.99
C ALA A 136 -46.74 -45.80 37.97
N PHE A 137 -46.02 -44.70 38.21
CA PHE A 137 -44.91 -44.64 39.17
C PHE A 137 -45.30 -44.12 40.55
N GLY A 138 -46.59 -43.85 40.79
CA GLY A 138 -47.09 -43.33 42.07
C GLY A 138 -46.56 -41.94 42.42
N LEU A 139 -46.30 -41.11 41.40
CA LEU A 139 -45.72 -39.77 41.52
C LEU A 139 -46.79 -38.64 41.49
N ASP A 140 -48.06 -38.99 41.75
CA ASP A 140 -49.19 -38.06 41.86
C ASP A 140 -49.37 -37.53 43.30
#